data_AF-A0A8D2CR52-F1
#
_entry.id   AF-A0A8D2CR52-F1
#
_cell.length_a   1.000
_cell.length_b   1.000
_cell.length_c   1.000
_cell.angle_alpha   90.00
_cell.angle_beta   90.00
_cell.angle_gamma   90.00
#
_symmetry.space_group_name_H-M   'P 1'
#
loop_
_entity.id
_entity.type
_entity.pdbx_description
1 polymer ?
#
loop_
_entity_poly.entity_id
_entity_poly.type
_entity_poly.pdbx_seq_one_letter_code
_entity_poly.pdbx_strand_id
1 'polypeptide(L)'
;MSRNYDSRTTIFSPEGRLYQVEYAMEAIGHAGTCLEILANDGVLLAAESHNIHKLLDEVFFSEKNCKLNEDMACRVAGITSDANVLTNELRLIAQSGNCHTYKREWKDGDESSQTKGSGAVDQKT
;
A
#
# COMPACT_ATOMS: atom_id res chain seq x y z
N MET A 1 -5.22 20.08 23.33
CA MET A 1 -5.95 19.47 22.19
C MET A 1 -6.60 18.19 22.68
N SER A 2 -7.87 17.98 22.32
CA SER A 2 -8.85 17.13 23.02
C SER A 2 -8.57 15.63 22.87
N ARG A 3 -8.12 15.00 23.97
CA ARG A 3 -7.95 13.53 24.15
C ARG A 3 -9.19 12.69 23.81
N ASN A 4 -10.34 13.32 23.64
CA ASN A 4 -11.63 12.68 23.37
C ASN A 4 -11.78 12.18 21.93
N TYR A 5 -11.08 12.79 20.96
CA TYR A 5 -11.16 12.36 19.54
C TYR A 5 -10.13 11.28 19.20
N ASP A 6 -9.04 11.22 19.96
CA ASP A 6 -8.00 10.20 19.82
C ASP A 6 -8.49 8.84 20.34
N SER A 7 -9.16 8.82 21.49
CA SER A 7 -9.58 7.58 22.16
C SER A 7 -10.70 6.80 21.46
N ARG A 8 -11.36 7.37 20.45
CA ARG A 8 -12.44 6.72 19.70
C ARG A 8 -12.04 6.54 18.24
N THR A 9 -11.94 5.30 17.78
CA THR A 9 -11.24 4.91 16.55
C THR A 9 -11.88 5.40 15.25
N THR A 10 -13.18 5.71 15.26
CA THR A 10 -13.97 6.02 14.06
C THR A 10 -14.63 7.41 14.09
N ILE A 11 -14.11 8.33 14.92
CA ILE A 11 -14.67 9.68 15.06
C ILE A 11 -13.79 10.70 14.34
N PHE A 12 -14.44 11.52 13.52
CA PHE A 12 -13.82 12.69 12.90
C PHE A 12 -13.53 13.77 13.94
N SER A 13 -12.34 14.36 13.87
CA SER A 13 -11.99 15.56 14.61
C SER A 13 -12.83 16.75 14.14
N PRO A 14 -12.91 17.86 14.90
CA PRO A 14 -13.57 19.10 14.46
C PRO A 14 -13.04 19.65 13.13
N GLU A 15 -11.79 19.33 12.80
CA GLU A 15 -11.10 19.68 11.56
C GLU A 15 -11.33 18.67 10.43
N GLY A 16 -12.13 17.62 10.65
CA GLY A 16 -12.45 16.58 9.66
C GLY A 16 -11.39 15.48 9.52
N ARG A 17 -10.51 15.31 10.51
CA ARG A 17 -9.38 14.35 10.44
C ARG A 17 -9.68 13.08 11.23
N LEU A 18 -9.06 11.97 10.82
CA LEU A 18 -9.08 10.70 11.56
C LEU A 18 -7.72 10.48 12.21
N TYR A 19 -7.57 10.90 13.47
CA TYR A 19 -6.29 10.86 14.16
C TYR A 19 -5.66 9.47 14.24
N GLN A 20 -6.46 8.41 14.39
CA GLN A 20 -5.95 7.03 14.38
C GLN A 20 -5.30 6.62 13.05
N VAL A 21 -5.82 7.10 11.92
CA VAL A 21 -5.21 6.83 10.61
C VAL A 21 -3.89 7.59 10.46
N GLU A 22 -3.84 8.82 10.93
CA GLU A 22 -2.63 9.64 10.86
C GLU A 22 -1.52 9.09 11.75
N TYR A 23 -1.85 8.59 12.94
CA TYR A 23 -0.87 7.90 13.78
C TYR A 23 -0.37 6.60 13.15
N ALA A 24 -1.23 5.86 12.46
CA ALA A 24 -0.80 4.69 11.70
C ALA A 24 0.17 5.07 10.58
N MET A 25 -0.08 6.18 9.87
CA MET A 25 0.85 6.70 8.86
C MET A 25 2.20 7.10 9.46
N GLU A 26 2.19 7.78 10.61
CA GLU A 26 3.42 8.14 11.32
C GLU A 26 4.20 6.89 11.77
N ALA A 27 3.50 5.87 12.26
CA ALA A 27 4.12 4.59 12.63
C ALA A 27 4.78 3.89 11.43
N ILE A 28 4.18 3.98 10.23
CA ILE A 28 4.79 3.48 8.99
C ILE A 28 6.03 4.29 8.62
N GLY A 29 6.03 5.61 8.85
CA GLY A 29 7.19 6.48 8.59
C GLY A 29 8.47 6.07 9.35
N HIS A 30 8.32 5.40 10.48
CA HIS A 30 9.43 4.84 11.26
C HIS A 30 9.73 3.37 10.98
N ALA A 31 8.92 2.69 10.15
CA ALA A 31 9.17 1.32 9.77
C ALA A 31 10.31 1.23 8.74
N GLY A 32 11.00 0.07 8.70
CA GLY A 32 12.12 -0.09 7.77
C GLY A 32 11.67 -0.01 6.30
N THR A 33 12.49 0.67 5.50
CA THR A 33 12.11 1.14 4.16
C THR A 33 11.83 -0.02 3.20
N CYS A 34 10.80 0.13 2.38
CA CYS A 34 10.45 -0.80 1.30
C CYS A 34 10.24 0.01 0.00
N LEU A 35 10.78 -0.49 -1.10
CA LEU A 35 10.64 0.13 -2.43
C LEU A 35 10.43 -0.94 -3.50
N GLU A 36 9.77 -0.54 -4.58
CA GLU A 36 9.54 -1.39 -5.74
C GLU A 36 9.83 -0.59 -7.00
N ILE A 37 10.51 -1.22 -7.96
CA ILE A 37 10.87 -0.60 -9.24
C ILE A 37 10.22 -1.42 -10.35
N LEU A 38 9.36 -0.77 -11.12
CA LEU A 38 8.81 -1.32 -12.34
C LEU A 38 9.82 -1.15 -13.49
N ALA A 39 10.08 -2.24 -14.21
CA ALA A 39 10.90 -2.28 -15.41
C ALA A 39 10.12 -2.96 -16.54
N ASN A 40 10.61 -2.81 -17.78
CA ASN A 40 9.96 -3.41 -18.96
C ASN A 40 9.86 -4.94 -18.87
N ASP A 41 10.86 -5.58 -18.26
CA ASP A 41 10.96 -7.04 -18.17
C ASP A 41 10.40 -7.60 -16.85
N GLY A 42 9.95 -6.74 -15.92
CA GLY A 42 9.42 -7.19 -14.63
C GLY A 42 9.47 -6.14 -13.51
N VAL A 43 9.32 -6.60 -12.27
CA VAL A 43 9.32 -5.74 -11.07
C VAL A 43 10.41 -6.19 -10.10
N LEU A 44 11.21 -5.24 -9.62
CA LEU A 44 12.18 -5.46 -8.55
C LEU A 44 11.59 -5.00 -7.22
N LEU A 45 11.61 -5.88 -6.22
CA LEU A 45 11.18 -5.59 -4.86
C LEU A 45 12.41 -5.49 -3.97
N ALA A 46 12.59 -4.38 -3.24
CA ALA A 46 13.68 -4.20 -2.29
C ALA A 46 13.19 -3.67 -0.93
N ALA A 47 13.79 -4.14 0.16
CA ALA A 47 13.57 -3.58 1.50
C ALA A 47 14.87 -3.58 2.28
N GLU A 48 14.92 -2.63 3.19
CA GLU A 48 15.83 -2.65 4.31
C GLU A 48 15.51 -3.84 5.24
N SER A 49 16.50 -4.69 5.45
CA SER A 49 16.47 -5.72 6.51
C SER A 49 17.27 -5.22 7.70
N HIS A 50 16.56 -4.89 8.78
CA HIS A 50 17.19 -4.46 10.02
C HIS A 50 17.50 -5.68 10.88
N ASN A 51 18.59 -6.39 10.55
CA ASN A 51 19.03 -7.54 11.34
C ASN A 51 19.93 -7.07 12.50
N ILE A 52 19.41 -7.21 13.71
CA ILE A 52 19.99 -6.60 14.92
C ILE A 52 21.13 -7.46 15.50
N HIS A 53 21.16 -8.77 15.21
CA HIS A 53 22.11 -9.68 15.84
C HIS A 53 22.56 -10.84 14.94
N LYS A 54 23.87 -11.14 15.02
CA LYS A 54 24.55 -12.28 14.35
C LYS A 54 24.09 -13.68 14.79
N LEU A 55 23.12 -13.75 15.71
CA LEU A 55 22.55 -14.99 16.22
C LEU A 55 21.22 -15.34 15.53
N LEU A 56 20.66 -14.41 14.75
CA LEU A 56 19.49 -14.69 13.94
C LEU A 56 19.92 -15.53 12.73
N ASP A 57 19.18 -16.61 12.51
CA ASP A 57 19.41 -17.49 11.37
C ASP A 57 18.98 -16.75 10.08
N GLU A 58 19.93 -16.55 9.17
CA GLU A 58 19.73 -15.81 7.92
C GLU A 58 18.73 -16.52 6.99
N VAL A 59 18.38 -17.78 7.25
CA VAL A 59 17.44 -18.57 6.43
C VAL A 59 16.02 -17.96 6.41
N PHE A 60 15.65 -17.14 7.39
CA PHE A 60 14.32 -16.51 7.47
C PHE A 60 14.26 -15.06 6.95
N PHE A 61 15.29 -14.56 6.25
CA PHE A 61 15.46 -13.15 5.84
C PHE A 61 14.40 -12.54 4.90
N SER A 62 13.27 -13.21 4.70
CA SER A 62 12.15 -12.73 3.89
C SER A 62 10.98 -12.23 4.74
N GLU A 63 11.16 -11.84 6.00
CA GLU A 63 10.05 -11.36 6.86
C GLU A 63 9.19 -10.28 6.20
N LYS A 64 9.78 -9.45 5.34
CA LYS A 64 9.07 -8.38 4.62
C LYS A 64 8.58 -8.79 3.23
N ASN A 65 9.04 -9.91 2.68
CA ASN A 65 8.70 -10.35 1.32
C ASN A 65 7.66 -11.46 1.41
N CYS A 66 6.46 -11.16 0.98
CA CYS A 66 5.35 -12.08 1.09
C CYS A 66 4.93 -12.55 -0.31
N LYS A 67 5.27 -13.80 -0.66
CA LYS A 67 4.69 -14.44 -1.85
C LYS A 67 3.20 -14.70 -1.58
N LEU A 68 2.35 -14.16 -2.45
CA LEU A 68 0.89 -14.30 -2.37
C LEU A 68 0.40 -15.42 -3.30
N ASN A 69 0.93 -15.47 -4.52
CA ASN A 69 0.61 -16.49 -5.52
C ASN A 69 1.84 -16.76 -6.41
N GLU A 70 1.73 -17.62 -7.42
CA GLU A 70 2.80 -17.88 -8.39
C GLU A 70 3.27 -16.60 -9.09
N ASP A 71 2.32 -15.75 -9.51
CA ASP A 71 2.58 -14.50 -10.26
C ASP A 71 2.45 -13.23 -9.40
N MET A 72 2.26 -13.35 -8.09
CA MET A 72 2.00 -12.20 -7.21
C MET A 72 2.84 -12.26 -5.94
N ALA A 73 3.47 -11.13 -5.62
CA ALA A 73 4.18 -10.91 -4.38
C ALA A 73 3.80 -9.53 -3.84
N CYS A 74 3.85 -9.37 -2.52
CA CYS A 74 3.76 -8.09 -1.86
C CYS A 74 4.92 -7.92 -0.88
N ARG A 75 5.20 -6.67 -0.55
CA ARG A 75 6.18 -6.29 0.46
C ARG A 75 5.49 -5.46 1.53
N VAL A 76 5.84 -5.69 2.79
CA VAL A 76 5.17 -5.01 3.92
C VAL A 76 6.13 -4.10 4.67
N ALA A 77 5.66 -2.87 4.93
CA ALA A 77 6.26 -1.91 5.84
C ALA A 77 5.26 -1.56 6.94
N GLY A 78 5.68 -1.60 8.19
CA GLY A 78 4.83 -1.34 9.36
C GLY A 78 4.93 -2.44 10.41
N ILE A 79 3.83 -2.67 11.11
CA ILE A 79 3.74 -3.65 12.20
C ILE A 79 3.63 -5.07 11.62
N THR A 80 4.60 -5.95 11.94
CA THR A 80 4.67 -7.31 11.40
C THR A 80 3.47 -8.19 11.79
N SER A 81 2.85 -7.97 12.96
CA SER A 81 1.64 -8.72 13.34
C SER A 81 0.49 -8.49 12.37
N ASP A 82 0.26 -7.23 11.99
CA ASP A 82 -0.84 -6.84 11.12
C ASP A 82 -0.54 -7.28 9.68
N ALA A 83 0.73 -7.18 9.28
CA ALA A 83 1.25 -7.70 8.02
C ALA A 83 0.90 -9.19 7.82
N ASN A 84 1.10 -10.00 8.86
CA ASN A 84 0.85 -11.44 8.78
C ASN A 84 -0.63 -11.77 8.58
N VAL A 85 -1.52 -11.05 9.26
CA VAL A 85 -2.97 -11.21 9.09
C VAL A 85 -3.38 -10.83 7.67
N LEU A 86 -2.98 -9.64 7.20
CA LEU A 86 -3.32 -9.16 5.87
C LEU A 86 -2.76 -10.05 4.76
N THR A 87 -1.53 -10.53 4.90
CA THR A 87 -0.90 -11.42 3.93
C THR A 87 -1.64 -12.75 3.81
N ASN A 88 -2.08 -13.32 4.93
CA ASN A 88 -2.83 -14.57 4.92
C ASN A 88 -4.21 -14.39 4.26
N GLU A 89 -4.90 -13.29 4.56
CA GLU A 89 -6.15 -12.94 3.87
C GLU A 89 -5.95 -12.75 2.37
N LEU A 90 -4.89 -12.04 1.96
CA LEU A 90 -4.55 -11.85 0.54
C LEU A 90 -4.27 -13.17 -0.18
N ARG A 91 -3.62 -14.14 0.48
CA ARG A 91 -3.41 -15.49 -0.08
C ARG A 91 -4.72 -16.23 -0.30
N LEU A 92 -5.64 -16.17 0.66
CA LEU A 92 -6.96 -16.78 0.54
C LEU A 92 -7.74 -16.15 -0.62
N ILE A 93 -7.73 -14.82 -0.72
CA ILE A 93 -8.38 -14.09 -1.82
C ILE A 93 -7.76 -14.47 -3.16
N ALA A 94 -6.43 -14.53 -3.27
CA ALA A 94 -5.72 -14.89 -4.49
C ALA A 94 -6.05 -16.32 -4.97
N GLN A 95 -6.22 -17.27 -4.04
CA GLN A 95 -6.57 -18.66 -4.35
C GLN A 95 -8.05 -18.87 -4.63
N SER A 96 -8.94 -18.05 -4.05
CA SER A 96 -10.39 -18.16 -4.19
C SER A 96 -10.94 -17.85 -5.60
N GLY A 97 -10.08 -17.43 -6.54
CA GLY A 97 -10.47 -17.15 -7.93
C GLY A 97 -11.17 -15.81 -8.16
N ASN A 98 -11.47 -15.04 -7.09
CA ASN A 98 -12.02 -13.68 -7.22
C ASN A 98 -10.97 -12.64 -7.68
N CYS A 99 -9.70 -13.03 -7.64
CA CYS A 99 -8.64 -12.39 -8.40
C CYS A 99 -8.74 -12.82 -9.87
N HIS A 100 -9.76 -12.32 -10.59
CA HIS A 100 -9.65 -12.24 -12.03
C HIS A 100 -8.45 -11.34 -12.32
N THR A 101 -7.36 -11.94 -12.77
CA THR A 101 -6.12 -11.26 -13.12
C THR A 101 -6.43 -10.22 -14.18
N TYR A 102 -6.70 -8.99 -13.76
CA TYR A 102 -6.72 -7.82 -14.63
C TYR A 102 -5.27 -7.62 -15.08
N LYS A 103 -4.83 -8.41 -16.07
CA LYS A 103 -3.70 -8.06 -16.94
C LYS A 103 -4.12 -6.82 -17.70
N ARG A 104 -4.13 -5.66 -17.04
CA ARG A 104 -4.03 -4.39 -17.75
C ARG A 104 -2.57 -4.27 -18.15
N GLU A 105 -2.33 -4.24 -19.45
CA GLU A 105 -1.10 -3.67 -19.99
C GLU A 105 -0.96 -2.27 -19.40
N TRP A 106 0.13 -2.03 -18.67
CA TRP A 106 0.50 -0.70 -18.24
C TRP A 106 0.89 0.07 -19.50
N LYS A 107 0.05 1.01 -19.92
CA LYS A 107 0.39 1.98 -20.95
C LYS A 107 1.12 3.12 -20.27
N ASP A 108 2.40 3.29 -20.60
CA ASP A 108 3.16 4.46 -20.21
C ASP A 108 2.50 5.73 -20.76
N GLY A 109 2.24 6.69 -19.87
CA GLY A 109 1.95 8.08 -20.22
C GLY A 109 0.48 8.46 -20.37
N ASP A 110 -0.17 8.80 -19.26
CA ASP A 110 -1.10 9.95 -19.25
C ASP A 110 -0.41 11.09 -18.52
N GLU A 111 0.55 11.71 -19.21
CA GLU A 111 0.98 13.07 -18.90
C GLU A 111 -0.23 14.01 -19.12
N SER A 112 -0.59 14.71 -18.05
CA SER A 112 -1.32 15.98 -18.03
C SER A 112 -1.73 16.57 -19.38
N SER A 113 -2.95 16.30 -19.83
CA SER A 113 -3.66 17.16 -20.79
C SER A 113 -4.85 17.81 -20.10
N GLN A 114 -4.50 18.81 -19.29
CA GLN A 114 -5.35 19.90 -18.88
C GLN A 114 -5.82 20.66 -20.14
N THR A 115 -6.87 20.18 -20.81
CA THR A 115 -7.56 20.96 -21.86
C THR A 115 -8.80 21.60 -21.26
N LYS A 116 -8.77 22.93 -21.30
CA LYS A 116 -9.75 23.87 -20.76
C LYS A 116 -11.15 23.54 -21.30
N GLY A 117 -12.11 23.35 -20.41
CA GLY A 117 -13.52 23.42 -20.77
C GLY A 117 -13.89 24.84 -21.16
N SER A 118 -13.91 25.14 -22.46
CA SER A 118 -14.62 26.30 -23.00
C SER A 118 -16.10 25.95 -23.11
N GLY A 119 -16.92 26.62 -22.30
CA GLY A 119 -18.37 26.48 -22.36
C GLY A 119 -18.92 26.94 -23.72
N ALA A 120 -19.70 26.07 -24.34
CA ALA A 120 -20.66 26.46 -25.37
C ALA A 120 -22.04 26.52 -24.69
N VAL A 121 -22.50 27.74 -24.46
CA VAL A 121 -23.88 28.08 -24.13
C VAL A 121 -24.71 27.85 -25.39
N ASP A 122 -25.53 26.80 -25.40
CA ASP A 122 -26.58 26.65 -26.40
C ASP A 122 -27.77 27.55 -26.02
N GLN A 123 -27.85 28.70 -26.68
CA GLN A 123 -29.09 29.47 -26.83
C GLN A 123 -29.70 29.14 -28.20
N LYS A 124 -30.90 28.54 -28.21
CA LYS A 124 -31.89 28.68 -29.29
C LYS A 124 -33.24 28.22 -28.73
N THR A 125 -34.10 29.18 -28.40
CA THR A 125 -35.26 29.65 -29.21
C THR A 125 -36.42 28.69 -29.12
#